data_AF-A0A9K3NEL3-F1
#
_entry.id   AF-A0A9K3NEL3-F1
#
_cell.length_a   1.000
_cell.length_b   1.000
_cell.length_c   1.000
_cell.angle_alpha   90.00
_cell.angle_beta   90.00
_cell.angle_gamma   90.00
#
_symmetry.space_group_name_H-M   'P 1'
#
loop_
_entity.id
_entity.type
_entity.pdbx_description
1 polymer ?
#
loop_
_entity_poly.entity_id
_entity_poly.type
_entity_poly.pdbx_seq_one_letter_code
_entity_poly.pdbx_strand_id
1 'polypeptide(L)'
;MLDFLDAPVPFIVGVKSKTAEVPSKSGNVIYVDVKKNQVKSLSIPHFPQYKELYAALTPYHAQLVGESYLGKKRPVYECTDVQVEAAKGFLRVLRSYLDSLCSNLRSHTITNVQSNDDKWMH
;
A
#
# COMPACT_ATOMS: atom_id res chain seq x y z
N MET A 1 23.05 -6.30 -5.88
CA MET A 1 21.70 -6.65 -5.37
C MET A 1 20.88 -5.41 -5.00
N LEU A 2 21.48 -4.34 -4.48
CA LEU A 2 20.80 -3.03 -4.38
C LEU A 2 20.50 -2.41 -5.76
N ASP A 3 21.05 -2.97 -6.84
CA ASP A 3 20.78 -2.61 -8.24
C ASP A 3 19.33 -2.93 -8.64
N PHE A 4 18.65 -3.84 -7.92
CA PHE A 4 17.21 -4.08 -8.11
C PHE A 4 16.35 -2.88 -7.65
N LEU A 5 16.88 -1.97 -6.83
CA LEU A 5 16.18 -0.74 -6.46
C LEU A 5 16.08 0.25 -7.63
N ASP A 6 16.89 0.07 -8.67
CA ASP A 6 16.84 0.86 -9.92
C ASP A 6 15.95 0.21 -10.98
N ALA A 7 15.24 -0.87 -10.63
CA ALA A 7 14.34 -1.54 -11.56
C ALA A 7 13.22 -0.58 -12.01
N PRO A 8 12.92 -0.49 -13.32
CA PRO A 8 11.89 0.42 -13.84
C PRO A 8 10.46 -0.08 -13.61
N VAL A 9 10.29 -1.21 -12.91
CA VAL A 9 9.00 -1.86 -12.65
C VAL A 9 8.63 -1.75 -11.17
N PRO A 10 7.34 -1.81 -10.81
CA PRO A 10 6.94 -1.82 -9.41
C PRO A 10 7.52 -3.02 -8.66
N PHE A 11 8.11 -2.77 -7.48
CA PHE A 11 8.68 -3.81 -6.64
C PHE A 11 8.38 -3.58 -5.15
N ILE A 12 8.44 -4.66 -4.37
CA ILE A 12 8.43 -4.63 -2.90
C ILE A 12 9.63 -5.44 -2.44
N VAL A 13 10.48 -4.85 -1.60
CA VAL A 13 11.70 -5.48 -1.09
C VAL A 13 11.85 -5.28 0.40
N GLY A 14 12.17 -6.36 1.13
CA GLY A 14 12.49 -6.32 2.55
C GLY A 14 14.00 -6.25 2.76
N VAL A 15 14.48 -5.24 3.51
CA VAL A 15 15.91 -5.08 3.81
C VAL A 15 16.13 -5.14 5.33
N LYS A 16 16.96 -6.08 5.79
CA LYS A 16 17.18 -6.37 7.23
C LYS A 16 17.97 -5.28 7.97
N SER A 17 18.91 -4.62 7.29
CA SER A 17 19.80 -3.60 7.85
C SER A 17 19.80 -2.35 7.00
N LYS A 18 19.64 -1.19 7.65
CA LYS A 18 19.66 0.12 7.00
C LYS A 18 21.08 0.44 6.57
N THR A 19 21.46 0.08 5.35
CA THR A 19 22.69 0.57 4.73
C THR A 19 22.44 1.98 4.21
N ALA A 20 23.44 2.87 4.34
CA ALA A 20 23.36 4.27 3.90
C ALA A 20 23.06 4.42 2.39
N GLU A 21 23.21 3.33 1.64
CA GLU A 21 23.03 3.22 0.19
C GLU A 21 21.56 3.06 -0.26
N VAL A 22 20.64 2.66 0.62
CA VAL A 22 19.21 2.56 0.29
C VAL A 22 18.53 3.93 0.12
N PRO A 23 18.70 4.90 1.04
CA PRO A 23 18.06 6.21 0.91
C PRO A 23 18.66 7.13 -0.17
N SER A 24 19.83 6.82 -0.74
CA SER A 24 20.46 7.64 -1.79
C SER A 24 19.88 7.41 -3.19
N LYS A 25 19.11 6.34 -3.41
CA LYS A 25 18.44 6.01 -4.69
C LYS A 25 16.96 6.46 -4.75
N SER A 26 16.60 7.50 -4.00
CA SER A 26 15.24 7.76 -3.47
C SER A 26 14.28 8.57 -4.35
N GLY A 27 14.56 8.74 -5.64
CA GLY A 27 13.74 9.62 -6.50
C GLY A 27 12.25 9.29 -6.53
N ASN A 28 11.86 8.00 -6.42
CA ASN A 28 10.47 7.54 -6.50
C ASN A 28 10.14 6.35 -5.57
N VAL A 29 10.84 6.21 -4.44
CA VAL A 29 10.68 5.05 -3.54
C VAL A 29 9.99 5.46 -2.24
N ILE A 30 8.99 4.68 -1.82
CA ILE A 30 8.38 4.78 -0.49
C ILE A 30 9.18 3.90 0.48
N TYR A 31 9.82 4.52 1.47
CA TYR A 31 10.58 3.82 2.49
C TYR A 31 9.76 3.63 3.76
N VAL A 32 9.67 2.39 4.25
CA VAL A 32 8.96 2.05 5.49
C VAL A 32 9.95 1.55 6.53
N ASP A 33 10.15 2.34 7.59
CA ASP A 33 10.93 1.95 8.77
C ASP A 33 10.00 1.24 9.77
N VAL A 34 9.94 -0.08 9.69
CA VAL A 34 9.09 -0.90 10.57
C VAL A 34 9.49 -0.74 12.05
N LYS A 35 10.78 -0.57 12.34
CA LYS A 35 11.28 -0.42 13.72
C LYS A 35 10.87 0.92 14.33
N LYS A 36 10.88 1.99 13.53
CA LYS A 36 10.52 3.35 13.99
C LYS A 36 9.05 3.69 13.75
N ASN A 37 8.30 2.81 13.10
CA ASN A 37 6.94 3.06 12.62
C ASN A 37 6.85 4.37 11.80
N GLN A 38 7.76 4.55 10.85
CA GLN A 38 7.86 5.76 10.03
C GLN A 38 7.80 5.43 8.54
N VAL A 39 7.06 6.23 7.79
CA VAL A 39 7.04 6.19 6.33
C VAL A 39 7.72 7.45 5.81
N LYS A 40 8.65 7.29 4.87
CA LYS A 40 9.31 8.38 4.14
C LYS A 40 8.97 8.25 2.66
N SER A 41 8.35 9.28 2.11
CA SER A 41 8.07 9.40 0.69
C SER A 41 8.14 10.87 0.28
N LEU A 42 8.48 11.15 -0.97
CA LEU A 42 8.40 12.50 -1.54
C LEU A 42 6.95 12.93 -1.75
N SER A 43 6.08 11.99 -2.14
CA SER A 43 4.64 12.20 -2.23
C SER A 43 3.90 10.93 -1.81
N ILE A 44 2.79 11.09 -1.10
CA ILE A 44 1.87 9.98 -0.80
C ILE A 44 0.56 10.34 -1.50
N PRO A 45 0.09 9.54 -2.46
CA PRO A 45 -1.18 9.80 -3.12
C PRO A 45 -2.32 9.73 -2.08
N HIS A 46 -3.26 10.67 -2.19
CA HIS A 46 -4.44 10.66 -1.33
C HIS A 46 -5.46 9.65 -1.83
N PHE A 47 -5.97 8.84 -0.91
CA PHE A 47 -7.06 7.92 -1.18
C PHE A 47 -8.41 8.65 -1.15
N PRO A 48 -9.31 8.43 -2.13
CA PRO A 48 -10.69 8.89 -2.04
C PRO A 48 -11.35 8.36 -0.76
N GLN A 49 -12.16 9.15 -0.06
CA GLN A 49 -12.84 8.69 1.17
C GLN A 49 -11.89 8.12 2.24
N TYR A 50 -10.67 8.68 2.33
CA TYR A 50 -9.66 8.23 3.28
C TYR A 50 -10.15 8.21 4.73
N LYS A 51 -10.98 9.18 5.14
CA LYS A 51 -11.46 9.28 6.52
C LYS A 51 -12.37 8.11 6.88
N GLU A 52 -13.25 7.73 5.97
CA GLU A 52 -14.18 6.62 6.09
C GLU A 52 -13.43 5.29 6.12
N LEU A 53 -12.47 5.12 5.20
CA LEU A 53 -11.58 3.95 5.19
C LEU A 53 -10.80 3.85 6.50
N TYR A 54 -10.21 4.95 6.97
CA TYR A 54 -9.46 5.00 8.22
C TYR A 54 -10.33 4.62 9.41
N ALA A 55 -11.54 5.17 9.51
CA ALA A 55 -12.49 4.83 10.56
C ALA A 55 -12.88 3.34 10.53
N ALA A 56 -13.12 2.77 9.35
CA ALA A 56 -13.45 1.35 9.18
C ALA A 56 -12.30 0.40 9.54
N LEU A 57 -11.04 0.81 9.29
CA LEU A 57 -9.84 0.03 9.63
C LEU A 57 -9.41 0.17 11.09
N THR A 58 -9.72 1.30 11.73
CA THR A 58 -9.33 1.64 13.11
C THR A 58 -9.62 0.54 14.15
N PRO A 59 -10.81 -0.08 14.23
CA PRO A 59 -11.09 -1.08 15.26
C PRO A 59 -10.21 -2.33 15.12
N TYR A 60 -10.01 -2.81 13.89
CA TYR A 60 -9.14 -3.96 13.62
C TYR A 60 -7.67 -3.63 13.88
N HIS A 61 -7.24 -2.42 13.52
CA HIS A 61 -5.89 -1.93 13.82
C HIS A 61 -5.64 -1.88 15.34
N ALA A 62 -6.58 -1.33 16.12
CA ALA A 62 -6.47 -1.26 17.57
C ALA A 62 -6.33 -2.65 18.20
N GLN A 63 -7.09 -3.63 17.71
CA GLN A 63 -7.03 -5.02 18.17
C GLN A 63 -5.67 -5.68 17.84
N LEU A 64 -5.16 -5.49 16.62
CA LEU A 64 -3.84 -5.98 16.22
C LEU A 64 -2.71 -5.37 17.05
N VAL A 65 -2.80 -4.06 17.31
CA VAL A 65 -1.84 -3.35 18.15
C VAL A 65 -1.89 -3.86 19.59
N GLY A 66 -3.09 -4.00 20.16
CA GLY A 66 -3.28 -4.54 21.52
C GLY A 66 -2.67 -5.93 21.67
N GLU A 67 -2.99 -6.85 20.77
CA GLU A 67 -2.39 -8.20 20.75
C GLU A 67 -0.87 -8.18 20.57
N SER A 68 -0.33 -7.24 19.79
CA SER A 68 1.12 -7.09 19.62
C SER A 68 1.84 -6.66 20.91
N TYR A 69 1.19 -5.84 21.75
CA TYR A 69 1.72 -5.50 23.08
C TYR A 69 1.70 -6.69 24.04
N LEU A 70 0.64 -7.49 24.01
CA LEU A 70 0.50 -8.71 24.82
C LEU A 70 1.39 -9.85 24.32
N GLY A 71 1.72 -9.84 23.03
CA GLY A 71 2.53 -10.84 22.32
C GLY A 71 4.04 -10.68 22.47
N LYS A 72 4.55 -9.68 23.22
CA LYS A 72 6.01 -9.40 23.33
C LYS A 72 6.88 -10.56 23.81
N LYS A 73 6.30 -11.63 24.36
CA LYS A 73 7.01 -12.86 24.78
C LYS A 73 6.92 -14.01 23.78
N ARG A 74 6.12 -13.88 22.72
CA ARG A 74 5.89 -14.94 21.72
C ARG A 74 6.82 -14.76 20.53
N PRO A 75 7.24 -15.84 19.87
CA PRO A 75 7.93 -15.74 18.59
C PRO A 75 7.08 -14.99 17.56
N VAL A 76 7.71 -14.17 16.72
CA VAL A 76 7.03 -13.32 15.73
C VAL A 76 6.23 -14.13 14.69
N TYR A 77 6.55 -15.41 14.50
CA TYR A 77 5.82 -16.29 13.57
C TYR A 77 4.54 -16.90 14.17
N GLU A 78 4.31 -16.76 15.49
CA GLU A 78 3.10 -17.28 16.14
C GLU A 78 2.00 -16.22 16.16
N CYS A 79 0.89 -16.52 15.46
CA CYS A 79 -0.31 -15.69 15.46
C CYS A 79 -1.37 -16.28 16.40
N THR A 80 -2.05 -15.42 17.17
CA THR A 80 -3.24 -15.81 17.94
C THR A 80 -4.48 -15.84 17.05
N ASP A 81 -5.50 -16.61 17.42
CA ASP A 81 -6.79 -16.59 16.71
C ASP A 81 -7.38 -15.17 16.65
N VAL A 82 -7.19 -14.39 17.72
CA VAL A 82 -7.60 -13.00 17.82
C VAL A 82 -6.89 -12.14 16.76
N GLN A 83 -5.57 -12.31 16.59
CA GLN A 83 -4.80 -11.62 15.55
C GLN A 83 -5.23 -12.04 14.14
N VAL A 84 -5.49 -13.34 13.95
CA VAL A 84 -5.93 -13.89 12.66
C VAL A 84 -7.27 -13.29 12.25
N GLU A 85 -8.26 -13.28 13.15
CA GLU A 85 -9.58 -12.71 12.86
C GLU A 85 -9.54 -11.19 12.67
N ALA A 86 -8.75 -10.47 13.47
CA ALA A 86 -8.56 -9.04 13.28
C ALA A 86 -7.90 -8.73 11.92
N ALA A 87 -6.89 -9.50 11.52
CA ALA A 87 -6.22 -9.35 10.23
C ALA A 87 -7.16 -9.67 9.05
N LYS A 88 -7.96 -10.74 9.14
CA LYS A 88 -9.00 -11.05 8.14
C LYS A 88 -10.00 -9.91 8.00
N GLY A 89 -10.48 -9.37 9.11
CA GLY A 89 -11.40 -8.23 9.13
C GLY A 89 -10.79 -6.99 8.47
N PHE A 90 -9.56 -6.64 8.84
CA PHE A 90 -8.80 -5.54 8.26
C PHE A 90 -8.66 -5.70 6.73
N LEU A 91 -8.19 -6.86 6.26
CA LEU A 91 -7.97 -7.14 4.84
C LEU A 91 -9.28 -7.16 4.04
N ARG A 92 -10.38 -7.62 4.65
CA ARG A 92 -11.71 -7.58 4.02
C ARG A 92 -12.16 -6.15 3.76
N VAL A 93 -12.03 -5.26 4.74
CA VAL A 93 -12.37 -3.83 4.57
C VAL A 93 -11.52 -3.21 3.47
N LEU A 94 -10.21 -3.43 3.50
CA LEU A 94 -9.29 -2.89 2.49
C LEU A 94 -9.62 -3.41 1.08
N ARG A 95 -9.90 -4.72 0.94
CA ARG A 95 -10.29 -5.32 -0.33
C ARG A 95 -11.57 -4.72 -0.88
N SER A 96 -12.63 -4.65 -0.06
CA SER A 96 -13.91 -4.07 -0.49
C SER A 96 -13.77 -2.62 -0.94
N TYR A 97 -12.92 -1.84 -0.26
CA TYR A 97 -12.60 -0.48 -0.65
C TYR A 97 -11.85 -0.41 -2.00
N LEU A 98 -10.83 -1.24 -2.22
CA LEU A 98 -10.12 -1.28 -3.50
C LEU A 98 -11.04 -1.76 -4.64
N ASP A 99 -11.88 -2.74 -4.38
CA ASP A 99 -12.86 -3.25 -5.34
C ASP A 99 -13.89 -2.15 -5.72
N SER A 100 -14.29 -1.29 -4.77
CA SER A 100 -15.21 -0.18 -5.04
C SER A 100 -14.57 0.97 -5.81
N LEU A 101 -13.27 1.20 -5.66
CA LEU A 101 -12.52 2.12 -6.52
C LEU A 101 -12.45 1.59 -7.96
N CYS A 102 -12.15 0.29 -8.11
CA CYS A 102 -12.00 -0.35 -9.41
C CYS A 102 -13.33 -0.51 -10.16
N SER A 103 -14.45 -0.72 -9.46
CA SER A 103 -15.76 -0.85 -10.10
C SER A 103 -16.20 0.41 -10.86
N ASN A 104 -15.70 1.58 -10.44
CA ASN A 104 -15.96 2.86 -11.11
C ASN A 104 -15.05 3.12 -12.32
N LEU A 105 -13.98 2.35 -12.53
CA LEU A 105 -13.06 2.56 -13.65
C LEU A 105 -13.78 2.43 -15.00
N ARG A 106 -14.70 1.47 -15.13
CA ARG A 106 -15.46 1.25 -16.38
C ARG A 106 -16.34 2.44 -16.73
N SER A 107 -16.90 3.12 -15.73
CA SER A 107 -17.75 4.30 -15.92
C SER A 107 -16.96 5.54 -16.35
N HIS A 108 -15.64 5.55 -16.18
CA HIS A 108 -14.74 6.64 -16.54
C HIS A 108 -13.74 6.27 -17.64
N THR A 109 -13.86 5.07 -18.23
CA THR A 109 -13.04 4.67 -19.36
C THR A 109 -13.58 5.36 -20.62
N ILE A 110 -12.89 6.40 -21.10
CA ILE A 110 -13.16 6.99 -22.41
C ILE A 110 -12.73 5.96 -23.46
N THR A 111 -13.70 5.26 -24.06
CA THR A 111 -13.46 4.29 -25.14
C THR A 111 -13.40 4.95 -26.52
N ASN A 112 -13.68 6.24 -26.62
CA ASN A 112 -13.70 6.97 -27.89
C ASN A 112 -12.32 7.57 -28.19
N VAL A 113 -11.45 6.76 -28.80
CA VAL A 113 -10.35 7.31 -29.60
C VAL A 113 -10.98 7.67 -30.95
N GLN A 114 -11.50 8.89 -31.08
CA GLN A 114 -11.77 9.42 -32.42
C GLN A 114 -10.43 9.39 -33.15
N SER A 115 -10.31 8.49 -34.13
CA SER A 115 -9.26 8.57 -35.14
C SER A 115 -9.31 9.99 -35.68
N ASN A 116 -8.27 10.76 -35.40
CA ASN A 116 -8.01 11.98 -36.15
C ASN A 116 -7.68 11.50 -37.57
N ASP A 117 -8.72 11.28 -38.38
CA ASP A 117 -8.58 11.16 -39.82
C ASP A 117 -8.08 12.52 -40.28
N ASP A 118 -6.76 12.65 -40.35
CA ASP A 118 -6.08 13.76 -40.98
C ASP A 118 -6.70 13.95 -42.37
N LYS A 119 -7.48 15.03 -42.52
CA LYS A 119 -7.88 15.58 -43.81
C LYS A 119 -6.62 16.06 -44.53
N TRP A 120 -5.93 15.13 -45.21
CA TRP A 120 -4.98 15.45 -46.27
C TRP A 120 -5.75 15.75 -47.56
N MET A 121 -6.41 16.90 -47.63
CA MET A 121 -6.95 17.46 -48.89
C MET A 121 -6.96 19.00 -48.82
N HIS A 122 -5.85 19.64 -49.19
CA HIS A 122 -5.75 20.49 -50.39
C HIS A 122 -4.38 21.17 -50.50
#